data_AF-A0AAV9IJL9-F1
#
_entry.id   AF-A0AAV9IJL9-F1
#
_cell.length_a   1.000
_cell.length_b   1.000
_cell.length_c   1.000
_cell.angle_alpha   90.00
_cell.angle_beta   90.00
_cell.angle_gamma   90.00
#
_symmetry.space_group_name_H-M   'P 1'
#
loop_
_entity.id
_entity.type
_entity.pdbx_description
1 polymer ?
#
loop_
_entity_poly.entity_id
_entity_poly.type
_entity_poly.pdbx_seq_one_letter_code
_entity_poly.pdbx_strand_id
1 'polypeptide(L)'
;MNSASSSASVPPKLTATTITLSKVIFPNGEQKKITITIETCYHTKNMANKLFLLKLFDETDPFLFFECCWDEDSFLAFKNQQNLLVDFQGFGSKFHELLSHCRDDKERFQASLWIKDNVTATLTIEENTRFRTLDYLSVDLKVANQETIQSHFKQLLSRLYGNIENLQSQVASLETQLTQEKTKNEQITCQLRQLEVDTERKIEEWNREKEQQLNKIREENKTEREKWMEELQAKNREDAKKYEEETLNWKQKAEHLSAQESHLRELLEQTQRELTQVRSEKDELHTRRQQWTNEIETLKQEKERYLVELEQKKKRLEELEKKNRTMSDQLAEWEKDKKEKENLMSQVEFYRNSRYRLEEKLKHSIAEINKGNDVIQKLQEELKNTRQKAKMKSTIANQQEQLLQEKQHKIEQLMQEVQVLNQKLSSKERELEHLNQSLQTSNAKLEENQKVLESNQQLINWLNKELNEMQLSSHIISKPWKSSFPLATEKRDHSASSTIEKSAKNDNSLK
;
A
#
# COMPACT_ATOMS: atom_id res chain seq x y z
N MET A 1 3.34 -101.92 -122.51
CA MET A 1 2.86 -101.86 -123.92
C MET A 1 3.33 -100.56 -124.52
N ASN A 2 3.69 -100.53 -125.80
CA ASN A 2 4.28 -99.34 -126.43
C ASN A 2 3.18 -98.36 -126.88
N SER A 3 3.12 -97.18 -126.28
CA SER A 3 2.32 -96.06 -126.81
C SER A 3 3.10 -95.37 -127.92
N ALA A 4 2.78 -95.69 -129.18
CA ALA A 4 3.40 -95.06 -130.34
C ALA A 4 3.11 -93.55 -130.36
N SER A 5 4.15 -92.73 -130.38
CA SER A 5 4.05 -91.27 -130.46
C SER A 5 3.64 -90.85 -131.88
N SER A 6 2.34 -90.89 -132.16
CA SER A 6 1.77 -90.28 -133.37
C SER A 6 2.21 -88.82 -133.43
N SER A 7 2.86 -88.42 -134.53
CA SER A 7 3.37 -87.07 -134.73
C SER A 7 2.21 -86.11 -135.01
N ALA A 8 1.56 -85.65 -133.93
CA ALA A 8 0.55 -84.60 -134.02
C ALA A 8 1.18 -83.38 -134.69
N SER A 9 0.65 -83.00 -135.85
CA SER A 9 1.05 -81.77 -136.52
C SER A 9 0.75 -80.60 -135.58
N VAL A 10 1.77 -79.79 -135.29
CA VAL A 10 1.59 -78.60 -134.44
C VAL A 10 0.47 -77.75 -135.07
N PRO A 11 -0.63 -77.48 -134.36
CA PRO A 11 -1.72 -76.70 -134.93
C PRO A 11 -1.16 -75.32 -135.32
N PRO A 12 -1.50 -74.81 -136.53
CA PRO A 12 -0.94 -73.56 -136.99
C PRO A 12 -1.31 -72.45 -136.01
N LYS A 13 -0.35 -71.58 -135.68
CA LYS A 13 -0.61 -70.41 -134.85
C LYS A 13 -1.65 -69.53 -135.55
N LEU A 14 -2.88 -69.62 -135.06
CA LEU A 14 -4.00 -68.77 -135.46
C LEU A 14 -3.82 -67.41 -134.81
N THR A 15 -3.44 -66.42 -135.60
CA THR A 15 -3.45 -65.02 -135.18
C THR A 15 -4.81 -64.42 -135.54
N ALA A 16 -5.65 -64.22 -134.52
CA ALA A 16 -6.95 -63.57 -134.64
C ALA A 16 -6.82 -62.09 -134.25
N THR A 17 -7.52 -61.20 -134.94
CA THR A 17 -7.64 -59.78 -134.56
C THR A 17 -9.01 -59.26 -134.94
N THR A 18 -9.82 -58.96 -133.92
CA THR A 18 -11.11 -58.29 -134.07
C THR A 18 -10.90 -56.80 -134.28
N ILE A 19 -11.51 -56.25 -135.33
CA ILE A 19 -11.42 -54.84 -135.72
C ILE A 19 -12.77 -54.32 -136.19
N THR A 20 -13.14 -53.10 -135.80
CA THR A 20 -14.31 -52.42 -136.37
C THR A 20 -13.94 -51.80 -137.71
N LEU A 21 -14.44 -52.39 -138.80
CA LEU A 21 -14.31 -51.78 -140.12
C LEU A 21 -15.13 -50.50 -140.20
N SER A 22 -14.47 -49.47 -140.72
CA SER A 22 -14.92 -48.09 -140.67
C SER A 22 -15.89 -47.71 -141.79
N LYS A 23 -15.75 -48.41 -142.93
CA LYS A 23 -16.58 -48.36 -144.13
C LYS A 23 -16.66 -49.80 -144.66
N VAL A 24 -17.81 -50.46 -144.55
CA VAL A 24 -18.14 -51.63 -145.38
C VAL A 24 -19.10 -51.13 -146.44
N ILE A 25 -18.65 -51.19 -147.69
CA ILE A 25 -19.31 -50.58 -148.85
C ILE A 25 -19.88 -51.72 -149.69
N PHE A 26 -21.20 -51.76 -149.77
CA PHE A 26 -21.96 -52.81 -150.46
C PHE A 26 -22.19 -52.46 -151.94
N PRO A 27 -22.54 -53.43 -152.82
CA PRO A 27 -22.74 -53.17 -154.25
C PRO A 27 -23.88 -52.18 -154.58
N ASN A 28 -24.80 -51.95 -153.65
CA ASN A 28 -25.86 -50.94 -153.73
C ASN A 28 -25.41 -49.52 -153.30
N GLY A 29 -24.14 -49.34 -152.92
CA GLY A 29 -23.60 -48.07 -152.43
C GLY A 29 -23.84 -47.79 -150.95
N GLU A 30 -24.54 -48.67 -150.20
CA GLU A 30 -24.69 -48.50 -148.75
C GLU A 30 -23.34 -48.62 -148.04
N GLN A 31 -23.12 -47.75 -147.05
CA GLN A 31 -21.95 -47.79 -146.18
C GLN A 31 -22.39 -48.13 -144.75
N LYS A 32 -21.82 -49.20 -144.17
CA LYS A 32 -22.09 -49.63 -142.78
C LYS A 32 -20.78 -49.78 -142.00
N LYS A 33 -20.84 -49.63 -140.68
CA LYS A 33 -19.73 -49.96 -139.78
C LYS A 33 -20.02 -51.34 -139.20
N ILE A 34 -19.06 -52.25 -139.31
CA ILE A 34 -19.22 -53.66 -138.93
C ILE A 34 -17.97 -54.09 -138.14
N THR A 35 -18.15 -54.82 -137.04
CA THR A 35 -17.02 -55.38 -136.30
C THR A 35 -16.76 -56.79 -136.81
N ILE A 36 -15.53 -57.02 -137.26
CA ILE A 36 -15.15 -58.21 -138.00
C ILE A 36 -13.88 -58.78 -137.38
N THR A 37 -13.87 -60.10 -137.18
CA THR A 37 -12.70 -60.84 -136.74
C THR A 37 -11.93 -61.34 -137.96
N ILE A 38 -10.67 -60.93 -138.04
CA ILE A 38 -9.74 -61.35 -139.07
C ILE A 38 -8.80 -62.40 -138.47
N GLU A 39 -8.90 -63.64 -138.94
CA GLU A 39 -7.97 -64.72 -138.61
C GLU A 39 -6.96 -64.91 -139.74
N THR A 40 -5.68 -65.03 -139.42
CA THR A 40 -4.69 -65.56 -140.36
C THR A 40 -4.08 -66.85 -139.83
N CYS A 41 -3.78 -67.77 -140.75
CA CYS A 41 -2.98 -68.95 -140.44
C CYS A 41 -2.13 -69.39 -141.64
N TYR A 42 -0.95 -69.93 -141.35
CA TYR A 42 -0.11 -70.60 -142.33
C TYR A 42 -0.38 -72.10 -142.30
N HIS A 43 -0.76 -72.68 -143.44
CA HIS A 43 -1.10 -74.10 -143.56
C HIS A 43 -0.31 -74.79 -144.66
N THR A 44 0.33 -75.91 -144.34
CA THR A 44 1.17 -76.69 -145.26
C THR A 44 0.34 -77.84 -145.85
N LYS A 45 -0.07 -77.75 -147.12
CA LYS A 45 -0.86 -78.81 -147.78
C LYS A 45 -0.03 -80.04 -148.16
N ASN A 46 1.25 -79.84 -148.49
CA ASN A 46 2.23 -80.86 -148.84
C ASN A 46 3.62 -80.35 -148.42
N MET A 47 4.62 -81.24 -148.32
CA MET A 47 5.98 -80.92 -147.84
C MET A 47 6.64 -79.69 -148.50
N ALA A 48 6.28 -79.34 -149.75
CA ALA A 48 6.78 -78.17 -150.46
C ALA A 48 5.81 -76.96 -150.49
N ASN A 49 4.51 -77.16 -150.24
CA ASN A 49 3.48 -76.13 -150.50
C ASN A 49 2.92 -75.57 -149.19
N LYS A 50 3.47 -74.42 -148.79
CA LYS A 50 2.88 -73.55 -147.75
C LYS A 50 1.79 -72.68 -148.36
N LEU A 51 0.71 -72.47 -147.62
CA LEU A 51 -0.34 -71.49 -147.91
C LEU A 51 -0.45 -70.49 -146.77
N PHE A 52 -0.72 -69.24 -147.11
CA PHE A 52 -1.25 -68.24 -146.20
C PHE A 52 -2.76 -68.14 -146.43
N LEU A 53 -3.54 -68.40 -145.39
CA LEU A 53 -5.00 -68.26 -145.40
C LEU A 53 -5.39 -67.10 -144.49
N LEU A 54 -6.07 -66.11 -145.06
CA LEU A 54 -6.72 -65.00 -144.37
C LEU A 54 -8.22 -65.24 -144.43
N LYS A 55 -8.86 -65.32 -143.26
CA LYS A 55 -10.33 -65.35 -143.11
C LYS A 55 -10.79 -64.02 -142.53
N LEU A 56 -11.93 -63.55 -142.98
CA LEU A 56 -12.55 -62.31 -142.55
C LEU A 56 -14.04 -62.61 -142.30
N PHE A 57 -14.47 -62.57 -141.05
CA PHE A 57 -15.86 -62.92 -140.68
C PHE A 57 -16.43 -62.02 -139.58
N ASP A 58 -17.75 -61.80 -139.61
CA ASP A 58 -18.49 -61.18 -138.52
C ASP A 58 -18.89 -62.26 -137.48
N GLU A 59 -18.88 -61.89 -136.20
CA GLU A 59 -19.37 -62.76 -135.11
C GLU A 59 -20.89 -62.61 -134.89
N THR A 60 -21.50 -61.57 -135.49
CA THR A 60 -22.93 -61.25 -135.44
C THR A 60 -23.69 -61.59 -136.72
N ASP A 61 -23.02 -61.65 -137.89
CA ASP A 61 -23.56 -62.21 -139.14
C ASP A 61 -22.78 -63.46 -139.59
N PRO A 62 -23.29 -64.68 -139.29
CA PRO A 62 -22.72 -65.95 -139.73
C PRO A 62 -22.51 -66.12 -141.25
N PHE A 63 -23.14 -65.30 -142.09
CA PHE A 63 -23.04 -65.41 -143.54
C PHE A 63 -22.03 -64.41 -144.15
N LEU A 64 -21.61 -63.39 -143.41
CA LEU A 64 -20.56 -62.47 -143.85
C LEU A 64 -19.17 -63.10 -143.65
N PHE A 65 -18.82 -64.09 -144.47
CA PHE A 65 -17.53 -64.79 -144.41
C PHE A 65 -16.78 -64.69 -145.75
N PHE A 66 -15.62 -64.05 -145.74
CA PHE A 66 -14.68 -63.97 -146.85
C PHE A 66 -13.36 -64.69 -146.53
N GLU A 67 -12.72 -65.28 -147.54
CA GLU A 67 -11.37 -65.82 -147.46
C GLU A 67 -10.47 -65.34 -148.61
N CYS A 68 -9.17 -65.24 -148.35
CA CYS A 68 -8.13 -65.17 -149.36
C CYS A 68 -7.02 -66.17 -149.03
N CYS A 69 -6.49 -66.82 -150.06
CA CYS A 69 -5.58 -67.94 -149.94
C CYS A 69 -4.46 -67.79 -150.98
N TRP A 70 -3.22 -67.67 -150.52
CA TRP A 70 -2.04 -67.54 -151.38
C TRP A 70 -1.05 -68.68 -151.10
N ASP A 71 -0.54 -69.30 -152.16
CA ASP A 71 0.74 -70.01 -152.14
C ASP A 71 1.91 -69.01 -152.32
N GLU A 72 3.14 -69.52 -152.23
CA GLU A 72 4.37 -68.73 -152.29
C GLU A 72 4.54 -68.05 -153.67
N ASP A 73 4.06 -68.67 -154.76
CA ASP A 73 4.06 -68.12 -156.12
C ASP A 73 2.99 -67.02 -156.31
N SER A 74 1.74 -67.26 -155.88
CA SER A 74 0.68 -66.24 -155.92
C SER A 74 1.01 -65.05 -155.04
N PHE A 75 1.64 -65.29 -153.89
CA PHE A 75 2.15 -64.22 -153.04
C PHE A 75 3.28 -63.43 -153.70
N LEU A 76 4.15 -64.05 -154.52
CA LEU A 76 5.18 -63.32 -155.26
C LEU A 76 4.55 -62.35 -156.28
N ALA A 77 3.48 -62.76 -156.96
CA ALA A 77 2.70 -61.88 -157.84
C ALA A 77 2.05 -60.73 -157.05
N PHE A 78 1.39 -61.03 -155.92
CA PHE A 78 0.78 -60.04 -155.03
C PHE A 78 1.80 -59.05 -154.44
N LYS A 79 2.97 -59.54 -154.02
CA LYS A 79 4.10 -58.76 -153.54
C LYS A 79 4.59 -57.75 -154.58
N ASN A 80 4.70 -58.16 -155.84
CA ASN A 80 5.08 -57.27 -156.94
C ASN A 80 3.97 -56.25 -157.25
N GLN A 81 2.69 -56.67 -157.23
CA GLN A 81 1.54 -55.79 -157.47
C GLN A 81 1.40 -54.70 -156.40
N GLN A 82 1.58 -55.04 -155.12
CA GLN A 82 1.45 -54.13 -153.97
C GLN A 82 2.80 -53.54 -153.51
N ASN A 83 3.90 -53.76 -154.26
CA ASN A 83 5.27 -53.31 -153.94
C ASN A 83 5.75 -53.65 -152.51
N LEU A 84 5.40 -54.84 -152.00
CA LEU A 84 5.67 -55.22 -150.61
C LEU A 84 7.14 -55.59 -150.39
N LEU A 85 7.74 -55.05 -149.32
CA LEU A 85 9.13 -55.36 -148.94
C LEU A 85 9.25 -56.68 -148.14
N VAL A 86 8.18 -57.10 -147.45
CA VAL A 86 8.14 -58.33 -146.62
C VAL A 86 8.22 -59.61 -147.44
N ASP A 87 8.69 -60.70 -146.83
CA ASP A 87 8.64 -62.05 -147.38
C ASP A 87 7.30 -62.75 -147.04
N PHE A 88 7.10 -63.96 -147.57
CA PHE A 88 5.90 -64.75 -147.34
C PHE A 88 5.65 -65.06 -145.85
N GLN A 89 6.69 -65.29 -145.05
CA GLN A 89 6.58 -65.68 -143.64
C GLN A 89 6.44 -64.45 -142.72
N GLY A 90 7.08 -63.34 -143.06
CA GLY A 90 6.94 -62.06 -142.35
C GLY A 90 5.61 -61.34 -142.60
N PHE A 91 4.94 -61.59 -143.74
CA PHE A 91 3.71 -60.89 -144.14
C PHE A 91 2.62 -60.90 -143.06
N GLY A 92 2.23 -62.07 -142.54
CA GLY A 92 1.15 -62.18 -141.56
C GLY A 92 1.40 -61.37 -140.30
N SER A 93 2.65 -61.33 -139.82
CA SER A 93 3.04 -60.52 -138.67
C SER A 93 2.86 -59.02 -138.93
N LYS A 94 3.36 -58.51 -140.07
CA LYS A 94 3.20 -57.10 -140.45
C LYS A 94 1.77 -56.73 -140.82
N PHE A 95 0.98 -57.67 -141.31
CA PHE A 95 -0.46 -57.47 -141.53
C PHE A 95 -1.22 -57.29 -140.21
N HIS A 96 -0.98 -58.12 -139.20
CA HIS A 96 -1.57 -57.93 -137.86
C HIS A 96 -1.04 -56.67 -137.15
N GLU A 97 0.21 -56.27 -137.39
CA GLU A 97 0.75 -54.99 -136.92
C GLU A 97 -0.03 -53.79 -137.50
N LEU A 98 -0.31 -53.79 -138.82
CA LEU A 98 -1.15 -52.78 -139.47
C LEU A 98 -2.60 -52.79 -138.96
N LEU A 99 -3.19 -53.97 -138.72
CA LEU A 99 -4.52 -54.09 -138.12
C LEU A 99 -4.56 -53.54 -136.69
N SER A 100 -3.49 -53.69 -135.90
CA SER A 100 -3.40 -53.04 -134.58
C SER A 100 -3.39 -51.51 -134.73
N HIS A 101 -2.59 -50.95 -135.65
CA HIS A 101 -2.62 -49.51 -135.92
C HIS A 101 -4.03 -49.01 -136.31
N CYS A 102 -4.77 -49.77 -137.13
CA CYS A 102 -6.16 -49.42 -137.49
C CYS A 102 -7.17 -49.58 -136.33
N ARG A 103 -6.84 -50.34 -135.29
CA ARG A 103 -7.64 -50.47 -134.06
C ARG A 103 -7.30 -49.37 -133.04
N ASP A 104 -6.03 -49.00 -132.96
CA ASP A 104 -5.47 -48.19 -131.87
C ASP A 104 -5.32 -46.69 -132.26
N ASP A 105 -5.06 -46.37 -133.53
CA ASP A 105 -5.00 -45.00 -134.11
C ASP A 105 -6.02 -44.86 -135.26
N LYS A 106 -7.28 -44.70 -134.89
CA LYS A 106 -8.44 -44.66 -135.80
C LYS A 106 -8.60 -43.36 -136.59
N GLU A 107 -7.84 -42.32 -136.25
CA GLU A 107 -7.85 -41.06 -137.00
C GLU A 107 -6.90 -41.17 -138.20
N ARG A 108 -5.72 -41.74 -137.97
CA ARG A 108 -4.68 -41.89 -139.00
C ARG A 108 -4.85 -43.15 -139.85
N PHE A 109 -5.13 -44.30 -139.25
CA PHE A 109 -5.21 -45.58 -139.96
C PHE A 109 -6.62 -46.16 -139.94
N GLN A 110 -7.12 -46.49 -141.13
CA GLN A 110 -8.52 -46.81 -141.36
C GLN A 110 -8.63 -48.10 -142.20
N ALA A 111 -9.43 -49.06 -141.76
CA ALA A 111 -9.74 -50.26 -142.53
C ALA A 111 -11.13 -50.14 -143.16
N SER A 112 -11.22 -50.42 -144.47
CA SER A 112 -12.46 -50.42 -145.26
C SER A 112 -12.58 -51.72 -146.06
N LEU A 113 -13.81 -52.17 -146.33
CA LEU A 113 -14.09 -53.36 -147.14
C LEU A 113 -15.07 -52.99 -148.26
N TRP A 114 -14.64 -53.19 -149.50
CA TRP A 114 -15.38 -52.88 -150.71
C TRP A 114 -15.92 -54.17 -151.33
N ILE A 115 -17.20 -54.46 -151.14
CA ILE A 115 -17.85 -55.65 -151.70
C ILE A 115 -18.27 -55.32 -153.14
N LYS A 116 -17.74 -56.07 -154.11
CA LYS A 116 -17.91 -55.79 -155.56
C LYS A 116 -19.15 -56.51 -156.12
N ASP A 117 -19.11 -57.84 -156.20
CA ASP A 117 -20.10 -58.64 -156.95
C ASP A 117 -20.81 -59.70 -156.08
N ASN A 118 -20.99 -59.46 -154.78
CA ASN A 118 -21.46 -60.42 -153.75
C ASN A 118 -20.62 -61.72 -153.61
N VAL A 119 -19.66 -61.97 -154.51
CA VAL A 119 -18.72 -63.12 -154.49
C VAL A 119 -17.30 -62.66 -154.20
N THR A 120 -17.01 -61.37 -154.42
CA THR A 120 -15.69 -60.74 -154.34
C THR A 120 -15.75 -59.49 -153.45
N ALA A 121 -14.68 -59.24 -152.70
CA ALA A 121 -14.50 -58.00 -151.95
C ALA A 121 -13.02 -57.58 -151.92
N THR A 122 -12.74 -56.33 -151.60
CA THR A 122 -11.37 -55.82 -151.39
C THR A 122 -11.27 -55.16 -150.03
N LEU A 123 -10.40 -55.67 -149.17
CA LEU A 123 -10.03 -55.03 -147.91
C LEU A 123 -8.93 -54.00 -148.21
N THR A 124 -9.22 -52.72 -148.02
CA THR A 124 -8.25 -51.63 -148.11
C THR A 124 -7.85 -51.17 -146.71
N ILE A 125 -6.55 -51.07 -146.48
CA ILE A 125 -5.98 -50.33 -145.35
C ILE A 125 -5.58 -48.95 -145.89
N GLU A 126 -6.11 -47.92 -145.28
CA GLU A 126 -6.09 -46.52 -145.71
C GLU A 126 -5.39 -45.65 -144.64
N GLU A 127 -4.36 -44.89 -144.99
CA GLU A 127 -3.83 -43.82 -144.15
C GLU A 127 -4.49 -42.48 -144.52
N ASN A 128 -5.15 -41.84 -143.56
CA ASN A 128 -5.69 -40.50 -143.70
C ASN A 128 -4.61 -39.44 -143.44
N THR A 129 -4.03 -38.90 -144.50
CA THR A 129 -3.22 -37.67 -144.41
C THR A 129 -4.12 -36.44 -144.40
N ARG A 130 -3.60 -35.28 -143.96
CA ARG A 130 -4.34 -34.00 -143.93
C ARG A 130 -4.83 -33.48 -145.29
N PHE A 131 -4.48 -34.13 -146.39
CA PHE A 131 -4.82 -33.73 -147.76
C PHE A 131 -5.51 -34.83 -148.58
N ARG A 132 -5.18 -36.11 -148.32
CA ARG A 132 -5.74 -37.27 -149.03
C ARG A 132 -5.66 -38.53 -148.18
N THR A 133 -6.56 -39.46 -148.43
CA THR A 133 -6.39 -40.86 -148.04
C THR A 133 -5.35 -41.53 -148.94
N LEU A 134 -4.57 -42.46 -148.40
CA LEU A 134 -3.53 -43.24 -149.09
C LEU A 134 -3.74 -44.73 -148.86
N ASP A 135 -3.87 -45.51 -149.93
CA ASP A 135 -3.98 -46.96 -149.84
C ASP A 135 -2.61 -47.56 -149.44
N TYR A 136 -2.54 -48.10 -148.22
CA TYR A 136 -1.36 -48.73 -147.63
C TYR A 136 -1.24 -50.21 -148.00
N LEU A 137 -2.38 -50.89 -148.15
CA LEU A 137 -2.47 -52.28 -148.58
C LEU A 137 -3.86 -52.57 -149.13
N SER A 138 -3.96 -53.16 -150.31
CA SER A 138 -5.23 -53.67 -150.87
C SER A 138 -5.18 -55.19 -151.01
N VAL A 139 -6.11 -55.89 -150.34
CA VAL A 139 -6.23 -57.36 -150.37
C VAL A 139 -7.57 -57.74 -151.02
N ASP A 140 -7.52 -58.35 -152.21
CA ASP A 140 -8.70 -58.97 -152.81
C ASP A 140 -9.05 -60.29 -152.08
N LEU A 141 -10.35 -60.47 -151.84
CA LEU A 141 -10.99 -61.52 -151.06
C LEU A 141 -12.13 -62.13 -151.88
N LYS A 142 -12.50 -63.37 -151.56
CA LYS A 142 -13.66 -64.07 -152.13
C LYS A 142 -14.57 -64.57 -151.01
N VAL A 143 -15.87 -64.73 -151.27
CA VAL A 143 -16.75 -65.41 -150.31
C VAL A 143 -16.26 -66.85 -150.13
N ALA A 144 -16.19 -67.31 -148.89
CA ALA A 144 -15.63 -68.62 -148.59
C ALA A 144 -16.56 -69.76 -149.00
N ASN A 145 -15.96 -70.91 -149.31
CA ASN A 145 -16.73 -72.09 -149.68
C ASN A 145 -17.57 -72.60 -148.49
N GLN A 146 -18.74 -73.17 -148.77
CA GLN A 146 -19.67 -73.71 -147.77
C GLN A 146 -18.99 -74.73 -146.84
N GLU A 147 -18.04 -75.53 -147.35
CA GLU A 147 -17.25 -76.46 -146.55
C GLU A 147 -16.34 -75.75 -145.53
N THR A 148 -15.67 -74.66 -145.93
CA THR A 148 -14.84 -73.82 -145.04
C THR A 148 -15.70 -73.23 -143.93
N ILE A 149 -16.86 -72.69 -144.28
CA ILE A 149 -17.82 -72.06 -143.36
C ILE A 149 -18.36 -73.10 -142.35
N GLN A 150 -18.80 -74.28 -142.82
CA GLN A 150 -19.25 -75.36 -141.93
C GLN A 150 -18.13 -75.91 -141.04
N SER A 151 -16.90 -75.98 -141.54
CA SER A 151 -15.73 -76.40 -140.75
C SER A 151 -15.43 -75.40 -139.63
N HIS A 152 -15.47 -74.10 -139.95
CA HIS A 152 -15.31 -73.02 -138.98
C HIS A 152 -16.36 -73.07 -137.88
N PHE A 153 -17.65 -73.21 -138.21
CA PHE A 153 -18.70 -73.31 -137.17
C PHE A 153 -18.57 -74.54 -136.28
N LYS A 154 -18.14 -75.69 -136.82
CA LYS A 154 -17.84 -76.88 -136.01
C LYS A 154 -16.69 -76.64 -135.02
N GLN A 155 -15.65 -75.93 -135.45
CA GLN A 155 -14.51 -75.55 -134.60
C GLN A 155 -14.91 -74.53 -133.52
N LEU A 156 -15.67 -73.48 -133.89
CA LEU A 156 -16.19 -72.49 -132.93
C LEU A 156 -17.11 -73.14 -131.90
N LEU A 157 -18.09 -73.94 -132.31
CA LEU A 157 -19.00 -74.63 -131.40
C LEU A 157 -18.25 -75.55 -130.44
N SER A 158 -17.30 -76.35 -130.94
CA SER A 158 -16.48 -77.23 -130.09
C SER A 158 -15.68 -76.44 -129.05
N ARG A 159 -15.05 -75.32 -129.44
CA ARG A 159 -14.34 -74.41 -128.53
C ARG A 159 -15.28 -73.77 -127.51
N LEU A 160 -16.48 -73.35 -127.91
CA LEU A 160 -17.46 -72.73 -127.01
C LEU A 160 -18.02 -73.73 -126.00
N TYR A 161 -18.38 -74.95 -126.41
CA TYR A 161 -18.83 -76.00 -125.49
C TYR A 161 -17.73 -76.38 -124.48
N GLY A 162 -16.49 -76.57 -124.93
CA GLY A 162 -15.36 -76.86 -124.01
C GLY A 162 -15.06 -75.71 -123.04
N ASN A 163 -15.24 -74.45 -123.47
CA ASN A 163 -15.16 -73.30 -122.58
C ASN A 163 -16.29 -73.28 -121.53
N ILE A 164 -17.52 -73.62 -121.92
CA ILE A 164 -18.67 -73.70 -121.01
C ILE A 164 -18.46 -74.79 -119.96
N GLU A 165 -18.03 -75.99 -120.36
CA GLU A 165 -17.74 -77.12 -119.46
C GLU A 165 -16.63 -76.79 -118.47
N ASN A 166 -15.54 -76.16 -118.93
CA ASN A 166 -14.45 -75.70 -118.09
C ASN A 166 -14.91 -74.64 -117.07
N LEU A 167 -15.70 -73.65 -117.49
CA LEU A 167 -16.25 -72.62 -116.59
C LEU A 167 -17.23 -73.23 -115.57
N GLN A 168 -18.07 -74.20 -115.96
CA GLN A 168 -18.95 -74.92 -115.04
C GLN A 168 -18.15 -75.72 -113.99
N SER A 169 -17.07 -76.38 -114.40
CA SER A 169 -16.16 -77.09 -113.50
C SER A 169 -15.47 -76.14 -112.50
N GLN A 170 -15.03 -74.96 -112.97
CA GLN A 170 -14.46 -73.92 -112.11
C GLN A 170 -15.47 -73.36 -111.10
N VAL A 171 -16.72 -73.10 -111.51
CA VAL A 171 -17.79 -72.65 -110.60
C VAL A 171 -18.06 -73.70 -109.52
N ALA A 172 -18.27 -74.96 -109.88
CA ALA A 172 -18.51 -76.03 -108.91
C ALA A 172 -17.33 -76.22 -107.92
N SER A 173 -16.09 -76.05 -108.39
CA SER A 173 -14.90 -76.06 -107.53
C SER A 173 -14.87 -74.89 -106.55
N LEU A 174 -15.19 -73.67 -107.01
CA LEU A 174 -15.26 -72.47 -106.17
C LEU A 174 -16.42 -72.51 -105.16
N GLU A 175 -17.58 -73.07 -105.53
CA GLU A 175 -18.70 -73.31 -104.61
C GLU A 175 -18.33 -74.33 -103.52
N THR A 176 -17.58 -75.37 -103.89
CA THR A 176 -17.05 -76.37 -102.94
C THR A 176 -16.03 -75.74 -101.99
N GLN A 177 -15.14 -74.86 -102.47
CA GLN A 177 -14.22 -74.12 -101.61
C GLN A 177 -14.95 -73.13 -100.68
N LEU A 178 -15.93 -72.38 -101.21
CA LEU A 178 -16.72 -71.42 -100.44
C LEU A 178 -17.53 -72.09 -99.32
N THR A 179 -18.06 -73.30 -99.55
CA THR A 179 -18.77 -74.06 -98.51
C THR A 179 -17.83 -74.65 -97.46
N GLN A 180 -16.62 -75.06 -97.84
CA GLN A 180 -15.57 -75.44 -96.89
C GLN A 180 -15.11 -74.25 -96.02
N GLU A 181 -14.86 -73.07 -96.59
CA GLU A 181 -14.47 -71.90 -95.79
C GLU A 181 -15.61 -71.39 -94.89
N LYS A 182 -16.87 -71.45 -95.34
CA LYS A 182 -18.04 -71.15 -94.47
C LYS A 182 -18.08 -72.05 -93.25
N THR A 183 -18.01 -73.36 -93.44
CA THR A 183 -18.08 -74.33 -92.33
C THR A 183 -16.88 -74.23 -91.37
N LYS A 184 -15.66 -73.92 -91.86
CA LYS A 184 -14.52 -73.57 -91.01
C LYS A 184 -14.78 -72.30 -90.19
N ASN A 185 -15.32 -71.25 -90.81
CA ASN A 185 -15.59 -69.98 -90.13
C ASN A 185 -16.70 -70.12 -89.07
N GLU A 186 -17.72 -70.94 -89.34
CA GLU A 186 -18.76 -71.32 -88.37
C GLU A 186 -18.16 -72.08 -87.18
N GLN A 187 -17.25 -73.04 -87.42
CA GLN A 187 -16.54 -73.76 -86.35
C GLN A 187 -15.68 -72.82 -85.49
N ILE A 188 -14.91 -71.92 -86.10
CA ILE A 188 -14.09 -70.92 -85.40
C ILE A 188 -14.98 -69.98 -84.60
N THR A 189 -16.11 -69.52 -85.16
CA THR A 189 -17.09 -68.67 -84.46
C THR A 189 -17.68 -69.37 -83.23
N CYS A 190 -17.97 -70.67 -83.33
CA CYS A 190 -18.43 -71.47 -82.18
C CYS A 190 -17.34 -71.66 -81.13
N GLN A 191 -16.09 -71.87 -81.52
CA GLN A 191 -14.95 -71.97 -80.59
C GLN A 191 -14.69 -70.65 -79.86
N LEU A 192 -14.76 -69.51 -80.56
CA LEU A 192 -14.63 -68.18 -79.96
C LEU A 192 -15.73 -67.95 -78.90
N ARG A 193 -17.00 -68.22 -79.22
CA ARG A 193 -18.11 -68.11 -78.25
C ARG A 193 -17.95 -69.02 -77.03
N GLN A 194 -17.42 -70.23 -77.22
CA GLN A 194 -17.12 -71.12 -76.10
C GLN A 194 -16.01 -70.53 -75.22
N LEU A 195 -14.94 -70.00 -75.81
CA LEU A 195 -13.85 -69.35 -75.06
C LEU A 195 -14.31 -68.07 -74.35
N GLU A 196 -15.15 -67.25 -74.99
CA GLU A 196 -15.76 -66.05 -74.40
C GLU A 196 -16.50 -66.41 -73.10
N VAL A 197 -17.50 -67.29 -73.17
CA VAL A 197 -18.29 -67.76 -72.00
C VAL A 197 -17.39 -68.39 -70.93
N ASP A 198 -16.38 -69.16 -71.35
CA ASP A 198 -15.48 -69.83 -70.42
C ASP A 198 -14.40 -68.90 -69.83
N THR A 199 -14.24 -67.68 -70.37
CA THR A 199 -13.49 -66.58 -69.74
C THR A 199 -14.37 -65.72 -68.83
N GLU A 200 -15.60 -65.41 -69.23
CA GLU A 200 -16.57 -64.71 -68.39
C GLU A 200 -16.81 -65.48 -67.08
N ARG A 201 -17.06 -66.79 -67.17
CA ARG A 201 -17.21 -67.67 -65.99
C ARG A 201 -15.99 -67.64 -65.06
N LYS A 202 -14.76 -67.62 -65.59
CA LYS A 202 -13.53 -67.53 -64.78
C LYS A 202 -13.38 -66.15 -64.13
N ILE A 203 -13.83 -65.08 -64.79
CA ILE A 203 -13.87 -63.72 -64.23
C ILE A 203 -14.91 -63.65 -63.11
N GLU A 204 -16.09 -64.26 -63.26
CA GLU A 204 -17.10 -64.36 -62.19
C GLU A 204 -16.61 -65.18 -60.99
N GLU A 205 -16.01 -66.35 -61.23
CA GLU A 205 -15.41 -67.20 -60.19
C GLU A 205 -14.34 -66.44 -59.39
N TRP A 206 -13.43 -65.74 -60.07
CA TRP A 206 -12.38 -64.91 -59.48
C TRP A 206 -12.95 -63.71 -58.70
N ASN A 207 -13.91 -62.97 -59.29
CA ASN A 207 -14.54 -61.83 -58.63
C ASN A 207 -15.28 -62.25 -57.35
N ARG A 208 -15.95 -63.42 -57.37
CA ARG A 208 -16.59 -63.99 -56.18
C ARG A 208 -15.56 -64.34 -55.10
N GLU A 209 -14.43 -64.95 -55.46
CA GLU A 209 -13.36 -65.25 -54.51
C GLU A 209 -12.76 -63.95 -53.92
N LYS A 210 -12.56 -62.91 -54.74
CA LYS A 210 -12.03 -61.62 -54.28
C LYS A 210 -12.99 -60.87 -53.37
N GLU A 211 -14.29 -60.89 -53.64
CA GLU A 211 -15.28 -60.28 -52.73
C GLU A 211 -15.43 -61.09 -51.44
N GLN A 212 -15.27 -62.41 -51.46
CA GLN A 212 -15.17 -63.23 -50.25
C GLN A 212 -13.92 -62.89 -49.42
N GLN A 213 -12.76 -62.74 -50.05
CA GLN A 213 -11.52 -62.30 -49.39
C GLN A 213 -11.64 -60.90 -48.80
N LEU A 214 -12.23 -59.95 -49.54
CA LEU A 214 -12.51 -58.60 -49.06
C LEU A 214 -13.45 -58.59 -47.86
N ASN A 215 -14.55 -59.35 -47.88
CA ASN A 215 -15.49 -59.38 -46.77
C ASN A 215 -14.91 -60.05 -45.52
N LYS A 216 -14.12 -61.13 -45.68
CA LYS A 216 -13.37 -61.72 -44.56
C LYS A 216 -12.42 -60.71 -43.91
N ILE A 217 -11.66 -59.96 -44.71
CA ILE A 217 -10.75 -58.91 -44.20
C ILE A 217 -11.53 -57.75 -43.54
N ARG A 218 -12.70 -57.37 -44.07
CA ARG A 218 -13.61 -56.37 -43.47
C ARG A 218 -14.13 -56.83 -42.11
N GLU A 219 -14.56 -58.09 -41.99
CA GLU A 219 -15.04 -58.70 -40.75
C GLU A 219 -13.92 -58.82 -39.70
N GLU A 220 -12.74 -59.30 -40.11
CA GLU A 220 -11.55 -59.37 -39.24
C GLU A 220 -11.21 -57.97 -38.68
N ASN A 221 -11.04 -56.97 -39.56
CA ASN A 221 -10.81 -55.58 -39.16
C ASN A 221 -11.91 -55.01 -38.25
N LYS A 222 -13.17 -55.39 -38.48
CA LYS A 222 -14.29 -54.97 -37.64
C LYS A 222 -14.16 -55.56 -36.24
N THR A 223 -13.96 -56.87 -36.11
CA THR A 223 -13.84 -57.52 -34.79
C THR A 223 -12.58 -57.09 -34.03
N GLU A 224 -11.48 -56.77 -34.71
CA GLU A 224 -10.30 -56.18 -34.08
C GLU A 224 -10.56 -54.78 -33.53
N ARG A 225 -11.28 -53.93 -34.29
CA ARG A 225 -11.69 -52.60 -33.82
C ARG A 225 -12.68 -52.68 -32.66
N GLU A 226 -13.60 -53.62 -32.69
CA GLU A 226 -14.57 -53.85 -31.60
C GLU A 226 -13.83 -54.29 -30.33
N LYS A 227 -12.93 -55.27 -30.39
CA LYS A 227 -12.06 -55.68 -29.26
C LYS A 227 -11.22 -54.52 -28.73
N TRP A 228 -10.56 -53.76 -29.61
CA TRP A 228 -9.75 -52.61 -29.20
C TRP A 228 -10.57 -51.53 -28.49
N MET A 229 -11.79 -51.27 -28.98
CA MET A 229 -12.73 -50.36 -28.33
C MET A 229 -13.23 -50.88 -26.98
N GLU A 230 -13.47 -52.19 -26.84
CA GLU A 230 -13.82 -52.82 -25.55
C GLU A 230 -12.64 -52.75 -24.56
N GLU A 231 -11.42 -53.06 -24.99
CA GLU A 231 -10.21 -52.92 -24.16
C GLU A 231 -9.97 -51.48 -23.72
N LEU A 232 -10.12 -50.51 -24.62
CA LEU A 232 -9.95 -49.09 -24.31
C LEU A 232 -11.05 -48.61 -23.35
N GLN A 233 -12.30 -49.06 -23.53
CA GLN A 233 -13.37 -48.79 -22.56
C GLN A 233 -13.12 -49.46 -21.21
N ALA A 234 -12.56 -50.67 -21.18
CA ALA A 234 -12.22 -51.37 -19.94
C ALA A 234 -11.13 -50.60 -19.17
N LYS A 235 -10.04 -50.22 -19.84
CA LYS A 235 -8.95 -49.38 -19.28
C LYS A 235 -9.50 -48.05 -18.77
N ASN A 236 -10.29 -47.33 -19.58
CA ASN A 236 -10.91 -46.05 -19.16
C ASN A 236 -11.84 -46.21 -17.94
N ARG A 237 -12.57 -47.33 -17.81
CA ARG A 237 -13.40 -47.63 -16.62
C ARG A 237 -12.56 -47.99 -15.39
N GLU A 238 -11.43 -48.66 -15.58
CA GLU A 238 -10.49 -48.99 -14.50
C GLU A 238 -9.78 -47.75 -13.98
N ASP A 239 -9.30 -46.89 -14.88
CA ASP A 239 -8.61 -45.65 -14.53
C ASP A 239 -9.58 -44.61 -13.96
N ALA A 240 -10.83 -44.53 -14.44
CA ALA A 240 -11.87 -43.74 -13.80
C ALA A 240 -12.10 -44.15 -12.34
N LYS A 241 -12.16 -45.46 -12.04
CA LYS A 241 -12.26 -45.95 -10.65
C LYS A 241 -11.05 -45.56 -9.80
N LYS A 242 -9.82 -45.72 -10.32
CA LYS A 242 -8.60 -45.28 -9.62
C LYS A 242 -8.67 -43.80 -9.26
N TYR A 243 -9.05 -42.95 -10.21
CA TYR A 243 -9.20 -41.51 -9.95
C TYR A 243 -10.37 -41.17 -9.02
N GLU A 244 -11.46 -41.93 -9.02
CA GLU A 244 -12.55 -41.80 -8.04
C GLU A 244 -12.10 -42.19 -6.63
N GLU A 245 -11.37 -43.30 -6.48
CA GLU A 245 -10.79 -43.78 -5.22
C GLU A 245 -9.71 -42.82 -4.67
N GLU A 246 -8.80 -42.35 -5.52
CA GLU A 246 -7.83 -41.30 -5.18
C GLU A 246 -8.53 -40.00 -4.76
N THR A 247 -9.54 -39.56 -5.51
CA THR A 247 -10.32 -38.35 -5.19
C THR A 247 -11.04 -38.50 -3.84
N LEU A 248 -11.58 -39.67 -3.54
CA LEU A 248 -12.22 -39.97 -2.25
C LEU A 248 -11.20 -39.95 -1.10
N ASN A 249 -10.03 -40.55 -1.28
CA ASN A 249 -8.93 -40.54 -0.32
C ASN A 249 -8.43 -39.10 -0.06
N TRP A 250 -8.20 -38.31 -1.11
CA TRP A 250 -7.81 -36.90 -0.96
C TRP A 250 -8.90 -36.05 -0.28
N LYS A 251 -10.18 -36.30 -0.53
CA LYS A 251 -11.30 -35.67 0.21
C LYS A 251 -11.27 -36.02 1.69
N GLN A 252 -11.24 -37.31 2.04
CA GLN A 252 -11.15 -37.78 3.44
C GLN A 252 -9.94 -37.19 4.16
N LYS A 253 -8.80 -37.10 3.48
CA LYS A 253 -7.57 -36.50 4.01
C LYS A 253 -7.69 -34.98 4.20
N ALA A 254 -8.36 -34.27 3.28
CA ALA A 254 -8.65 -32.85 3.43
C ALA A 254 -9.65 -32.57 4.56
N GLU A 255 -10.69 -33.39 4.70
CA GLU A 255 -11.67 -33.34 5.80
C GLU A 255 -10.98 -33.58 7.14
N HIS A 256 -10.12 -34.60 7.25
CA HIS A 256 -9.31 -34.87 8.44
C HIS A 256 -8.37 -33.72 8.79
N LEU A 257 -7.65 -33.17 7.80
CA LEU A 257 -6.77 -32.00 8.02
C LEU A 257 -7.57 -30.74 8.42
N SER A 258 -8.75 -30.52 7.85
CA SER A 258 -9.65 -29.43 8.22
C SER A 258 -10.20 -29.59 9.65
N ALA A 259 -10.52 -30.81 10.07
CA ALA A 259 -10.94 -31.10 11.44
C ALA A 259 -9.80 -30.90 12.45
N GLN A 260 -8.58 -31.34 12.10
CA GLN A 260 -7.38 -31.05 12.89
C GLN A 260 -7.08 -29.54 12.95
N GLU A 261 -7.26 -28.80 11.86
CA GLU A 261 -7.08 -27.35 11.86
C GLU A 261 -8.12 -26.63 12.73
N SER A 262 -9.40 -27.03 12.68
CA SER A 262 -10.44 -26.49 13.57
C SER A 262 -10.07 -26.73 15.04
N HIS A 263 -9.72 -27.98 15.39
CA HIS A 263 -9.33 -28.32 16.75
C HIS A 263 -8.08 -27.56 17.24
N LEU A 264 -7.06 -27.40 16.39
CA LEU A 264 -5.88 -26.60 16.71
C LEU A 264 -6.18 -25.10 16.82
N ARG A 265 -7.11 -24.57 16.02
CA ARG A 265 -7.59 -23.17 16.13
C ARG A 265 -8.39 -22.97 17.44
N GLU A 266 -9.26 -23.90 17.80
CA GLU A 266 -10.02 -23.89 19.06
C GLU A 266 -9.09 -23.95 20.29
N LEU A 267 -8.09 -24.84 20.26
CA LEU A 267 -7.09 -24.96 21.32
C LEU A 267 -6.17 -23.72 21.39
N LEU A 268 -5.80 -23.15 20.25
CA LEU A 268 -5.06 -21.88 20.19
C LEU A 268 -5.89 -20.72 20.76
N GLU A 269 -7.18 -20.66 20.46
CA GLU A 269 -8.05 -19.62 21.01
C GLU A 269 -8.24 -19.81 22.52
N GLN A 270 -8.45 -21.03 23.00
CA GLN A 270 -8.53 -21.33 24.43
C GLN A 270 -7.24 -20.94 25.16
N THR A 271 -6.08 -21.42 24.69
CA THR A 271 -4.79 -21.10 25.33
C THR A 271 -4.43 -19.62 25.23
N GLN A 272 -4.88 -18.91 24.18
CA GLN A 272 -4.77 -17.45 24.10
C GLN A 272 -5.69 -16.74 25.10
N ARG A 273 -6.93 -17.22 25.31
CA ARG A 273 -7.85 -16.71 26.35
C ARG A 273 -7.24 -16.90 27.75
N GLU A 274 -6.77 -18.11 28.05
CA GLU A 274 -6.05 -18.44 29.30
C GLU A 274 -4.81 -17.56 29.50
N LEU A 275 -4.01 -17.37 28.45
CA LEU A 275 -2.84 -16.48 28.48
C LEU A 275 -3.22 -15.00 28.71
N THR A 276 -4.34 -14.53 28.16
CA THR A 276 -4.84 -13.18 28.48
C THR A 276 -5.34 -13.06 29.92
N GLN A 277 -6.02 -14.09 30.45
CA GLN A 277 -6.46 -14.13 31.85
C GLN A 277 -5.27 -14.08 32.81
N VAL A 278 -4.27 -14.96 32.61
CA VAL A 278 -3.04 -15.00 33.43
C VAL A 278 -2.24 -13.69 33.33
N ARG A 279 -2.31 -12.98 32.19
CA ARG A 279 -1.74 -11.63 32.06
C ARG A 279 -2.50 -10.61 32.89
N SER A 280 -3.83 -10.56 32.84
CA SER A 280 -4.61 -9.65 33.70
C SER A 280 -4.42 -9.96 35.18
N GLU A 281 -4.44 -11.24 35.60
CA GLU A 281 -4.17 -11.65 36.99
C GLU A 281 -2.77 -11.22 37.44
N LYS A 282 -1.76 -11.38 36.59
CA LYS A 282 -0.39 -10.91 36.86
C LYS A 282 -0.33 -9.39 37.01
N ASP A 283 -1.02 -8.63 36.16
CA ASP A 283 -0.97 -7.17 36.19
C ASP A 283 -1.83 -6.58 37.33
N GLU A 284 -2.91 -7.25 37.74
CA GLU A 284 -3.62 -7.01 39.00
C GLU A 284 -2.72 -7.29 40.22
N LEU A 285 -2.01 -8.43 40.25
CA LEU A 285 -1.05 -8.74 41.30
C LEU A 285 0.15 -7.77 41.31
N HIS A 286 0.54 -7.22 40.16
CA HIS A 286 1.61 -6.23 40.07
C HIS A 286 1.15 -4.85 40.57
N THR A 287 -0.03 -4.38 40.15
CA THR A 287 -0.60 -3.11 40.63
C THR A 287 -0.90 -3.17 42.12
N ARG A 288 -1.43 -4.29 42.62
CA ARG A 288 -1.66 -4.52 44.05
C ARG A 288 -0.35 -4.61 44.84
N ARG A 289 0.70 -5.24 44.29
CA ARG A 289 2.06 -5.19 44.86
C ARG A 289 2.60 -3.75 44.92
N GLN A 290 2.35 -2.94 43.89
CA GLN A 290 2.77 -1.54 43.88
C GLN A 290 2.01 -0.71 44.92
N GLN A 291 0.71 -0.93 45.10
CA GLN A 291 -0.09 -0.34 46.18
C GLN A 291 0.51 -0.66 47.56
N TRP A 292 0.71 -1.95 47.89
CA TRP A 292 1.36 -2.36 49.14
C TRP A 292 2.77 -1.76 49.31
N THR A 293 3.55 -1.64 48.22
CA THR A 293 4.89 -1.04 48.26
C THR A 293 4.83 0.45 48.59
N ASN A 294 3.90 1.18 47.95
CA ASN A 294 3.66 2.60 48.22
C ASN A 294 3.14 2.82 49.65
N GLU A 295 2.21 1.99 50.13
CA GLU A 295 1.70 2.03 51.51
C GLU A 295 2.82 1.80 52.52
N ILE A 296 3.64 0.76 52.33
CA ILE A 296 4.83 0.51 53.15
C ILE A 296 5.77 1.73 53.15
N GLU A 297 5.98 2.39 52.00
CA GLU A 297 6.83 3.58 51.93
C GLU A 297 6.23 4.79 52.66
N THR A 298 4.91 5.00 52.57
CA THR A 298 4.23 6.03 53.38
C THR A 298 4.33 5.74 54.86
N LEU A 299 4.09 4.49 55.30
CA LEU A 299 4.22 4.08 56.71
C LEU A 299 5.66 4.20 57.23
N LYS A 300 6.69 3.97 56.39
CA LYS A 300 8.07 4.31 56.73
C LYS A 300 8.24 5.81 56.94
N GLN A 301 7.78 6.66 56.02
CA GLN A 301 7.89 8.12 56.13
C GLN A 301 7.14 8.67 57.36
N GLU A 302 5.99 8.09 57.71
CA GLU A 302 5.26 8.40 58.95
C GLU A 302 6.05 7.97 60.18
N LYS A 303 6.59 6.75 60.21
CA LYS A 303 7.47 6.27 61.29
C LYS A 303 8.70 7.16 61.45
N GLU A 304 9.34 7.58 60.37
CA GLU A 304 10.50 8.45 60.39
C GLU A 304 10.16 9.84 60.95
N ARG A 305 9.01 10.42 60.54
CA ARG A 305 8.43 11.63 61.15
C ARG A 305 8.20 11.45 62.65
N TYR A 306 7.56 10.36 63.07
CA TYR A 306 7.32 10.08 64.49
C TYR A 306 8.62 9.92 65.28
N LEU A 307 9.66 9.31 64.71
CA LEU A 307 10.99 9.21 65.34
C LEU A 307 11.64 10.59 65.50
N VAL A 308 11.58 11.46 64.48
CA VAL A 308 12.07 12.83 64.55
C VAL A 308 11.30 13.65 65.60
N GLU A 309 9.98 13.53 65.65
CA GLU A 309 9.16 14.14 66.71
C GLU A 309 9.53 13.62 68.11
N LEU A 310 9.77 12.31 68.26
CA LEU A 310 10.12 11.71 69.54
C LEU A 310 11.51 12.18 70.01
N GLU A 311 12.48 12.28 69.10
CA GLU A 311 13.83 12.77 69.40
C GLU A 311 13.82 14.29 69.72
N GLN A 312 12.95 15.08 69.07
CA GLN A 312 12.71 16.47 69.47
C GLN A 312 12.07 16.59 70.86
N LYS A 313 11.06 15.77 71.16
CA LYS A 313 10.40 15.70 72.49
C LYS A 313 11.41 15.27 73.57
N LYS A 314 12.27 14.29 73.28
CA LYS A 314 13.36 13.82 74.15
C LYS A 314 14.39 14.91 74.44
N LYS A 315 14.92 15.60 73.42
CA LYS A 315 15.85 16.73 73.62
C LYS A 315 15.25 17.84 74.47
N ARG A 316 13.97 18.18 74.25
CA ARG A 316 13.24 19.16 75.06
C ARG A 316 13.03 18.70 76.51
N LEU A 317 12.96 17.38 76.75
CA LEU A 317 12.90 16.78 78.09
C LEU A 317 14.28 16.80 78.76
N GLU A 318 15.37 16.52 78.05
CA GLU A 318 16.76 16.68 78.51
C GLU A 318 17.10 18.15 78.87
N GLU A 319 16.58 19.12 78.10
CA GLU A 319 16.68 20.55 78.43
C GLU A 319 15.91 20.93 79.71
N LEU A 320 14.72 20.38 79.91
CA LEU A 320 13.94 20.55 81.13
C LEU A 320 14.61 19.89 82.33
N GLU A 321 15.22 18.70 82.16
CA GLU A 321 16.05 18.08 83.19
C GLU A 321 17.26 18.92 83.56
N LYS A 322 17.97 19.52 82.60
CA LYS A 322 19.08 20.44 82.90
C LYS A 322 18.62 21.67 83.68
N LYS A 323 17.45 22.23 83.34
CA LYS A 323 16.83 23.32 84.13
C LYS A 323 16.41 22.87 85.52
N ASN A 324 15.90 21.65 85.67
CA ASN A 324 15.48 21.12 86.96
C ASN A 324 16.68 20.79 87.87
N ARG A 325 17.78 20.29 87.31
CA ARG A 325 19.06 20.09 88.03
C ARG A 325 19.63 21.42 88.51
N THR A 326 19.74 22.43 87.63
CA THR A 326 20.23 23.76 88.04
C THR A 326 19.32 24.47 89.06
N MET A 327 18.00 24.27 89.02
CA MET A 327 17.08 24.67 90.10
C MET A 327 17.33 23.90 91.41
N SER A 328 17.62 22.61 91.34
CA SER A 328 17.93 21.77 92.50
C SER A 328 19.28 22.15 93.15
N ASP A 329 20.28 22.50 92.35
CA ASP A 329 21.59 22.96 92.83
C ASP A 329 21.44 24.30 93.59
N GLN A 330 20.65 25.23 93.04
CA GLN A 330 20.30 26.50 93.69
C GLN A 330 19.53 26.32 95.01
N LEU A 331 18.66 25.30 95.11
CA LEU A 331 17.98 24.95 96.35
C LEU A 331 18.92 24.33 97.39
N ALA A 332 19.87 23.47 96.97
CA ALA A 332 20.84 22.85 97.85
C ALA A 332 21.81 23.88 98.48
N GLU A 333 22.21 24.90 97.72
CA GLU A 333 23.02 26.00 98.24
C GLU A 333 22.22 26.88 99.23
N TRP A 334 20.92 27.10 98.98
CA TRP A 334 20.01 27.78 99.92
C TRP A 334 19.80 27.00 101.24
N GLU A 335 19.75 25.67 101.19
CA GLU A 335 19.69 24.83 102.40
C GLU A 335 21.00 24.82 103.21
N LYS A 336 22.14 25.05 102.55
CA LYS A 336 23.45 25.16 103.21
C LYS A 336 23.54 26.46 104.03
N ASP A 337 23.22 27.60 103.41
CA ASP A 337 23.16 28.91 104.08
C ASP A 337 22.15 28.90 105.24
N LYS A 338 21.02 28.20 105.08
CA LYS A 338 20.04 28.01 106.16
C LYS A 338 20.63 27.25 107.36
N LYS A 339 21.40 26.19 107.13
CA LYS A 339 21.99 25.36 108.21
C LYS A 339 23.12 26.06 108.96
N GLU A 340 23.93 26.90 108.31
CA GLU A 340 24.92 27.74 109.01
C GLU A 340 24.23 28.78 109.90
N LYS A 341 23.10 29.35 109.43
CA LYS A 341 22.26 30.28 110.20
C LYS A 341 21.60 29.63 111.42
N GLU A 342 21.10 28.40 111.30
CA GLU A 342 20.52 27.64 112.41
C GLU A 342 21.58 27.29 113.48
N ASN A 343 22.79 26.88 113.07
CA ASN A 343 23.89 26.62 114.01
C ASN A 343 24.34 27.87 114.80
N LEU A 344 24.40 29.05 114.14
CA LEU A 344 24.68 30.31 114.84
C LEU A 344 23.58 30.68 115.85
N MET A 345 22.30 30.45 115.51
CA MET A 345 21.20 30.67 116.46
C MET A 345 21.31 29.75 117.68
N SER A 346 21.61 28.45 117.50
CA SER A 346 21.75 27.52 118.63
C SER A 346 22.88 27.89 119.59
N GLN A 347 24.02 28.41 119.10
CA GLN A 347 25.08 28.94 119.98
C GLN A 347 24.61 30.19 120.75
N VAL A 348 23.91 31.12 120.08
CA VAL A 348 23.36 32.32 120.73
C VAL A 348 22.31 31.96 121.80
N GLU A 349 21.50 30.91 121.58
CA GLU A 349 20.53 30.43 122.57
C GLU A 349 21.17 29.73 123.77
N PHE A 350 22.26 28.97 123.56
CA PHE A 350 23.03 28.38 124.65
C PHE A 350 23.62 29.46 125.57
N TYR A 351 24.25 30.50 124.99
CA TYR A 351 24.75 31.63 125.76
C TYR A 351 23.64 32.48 126.40
N ARG A 352 22.48 32.66 125.74
CA ARG A 352 21.31 33.33 126.33
C ARG A 352 20.75 32.59 127.54
N ASN A 353 20.54 31.28 127.47
CA ASN A 353 20.03 30.49 128.60
C ASN A 353 21.01 30.46 129.79
N SER A 354 22.32 30.43 129.51
CA SER A 354 23.34 30.55 130.55
C SER A 354 23.34 31.94 131.21
N ARG A 355 23.19 33.02 130.42
CA ARG A 355 22.97 34.39 130.94
C ARG A 355 21.70 34.46 131.78
N TYR A 356 20.57 33.91 131.31
CA TYR A 356 19.28 34.00 132.00
C TYR A 356 19.34 33.39 133.40
N ARG A 357 19.97 32.21 133.57
CA ARG A 357 20.16 31.56 134.87
C ARG A 357 21.10 32.30 135.83
N LEU A 358 22.02 33.12 135.31
CA LEU A 358 22.85 34.02 136.12
C LEU A 358 22.13 35.33 136.46
N GLU A 359 21.39 35.91 135.50
CA GLU A 359 20.55 37.09 135.69
C GLU A 359 19.40 36.86 136.67
N GLU A 360 18.84 35.65 136.72
CA GLU A 360 17.78 35.26 137.66
C GLU A 360 18.31 35.16 139.11
N LYS A 361 19.49 34.57 139.31
CA LYS A 361 20.18 34.57 140.61
C LYS A 361 20.63 35.97 141.03
N LEU A 362 21.08 36.78 140.07
CA LEU A 362 21.42 38.18 140.30
C LEU A 362 20.17 39.00 140.68
N LYS A 363 19.03 38.80 140.03
CA LYS A 363 17.73 39.42 140.39
C LYS A 363 17.31 39.07 141.82
N HIS A 364 17.49 37.82 142.25
CA HIS A 364 17.16 37.41 143.62
C HIS A 364 18.04 38.14 144.65
N SER A 365 19.34 38.24 144.39
CA SER A 365 20.29 39.01 145.23
C SER A 365 19.99 40.52 145.23
N ILE A 366 19.64 41.10 144.08
CA ILE A 366 19.23 42.50 143.96
C ILE A 366 17.93 42.78 144.73
N ALA A 367 16.99 41.83 144.78
CA ALA A 367 15.71 42.02 145.49
C ALA A 367 15.88 42.16 147.01
N GLU A 368 16.82 41.43 147.63
CA GLU A 368 17.11 41.57 149.06
C GLU A 368 17.98 42.79 149.36
N ILE A 369 18.95 43.12 148.49
CA ILE A 369 19.74 44.36 148.61
C ILE A 369 18.84 45.60 148.49
N ASN A 370 17.83 45.58 147.60
CA ASN A 370 16.89 46.70 147.46
C ASN A 370 15.96 46.86 148.67
N LYS A 371 15.57 45.79 149.37
CA LYS A 371 14.90 45.90 150.68
C LYS A 371 15.78 46.58 151.73
N GLY A 372 17.11 46.42 151.66
CA GLY A 372 18.05 47.19 152.48
C GLY A 372 18.15 48.66 152.05
N ASN A 373 18.24 48.92 150.75
CA ASN A 373 18.38 50.27 150.21
C ASN A 373 17.13 51.14 150.42
N ASP A 374 15.90 50.59 150.35
CA ASP A 374 14.67 51.35 150.62
C ASP A 374 14.60 51.89 152.06
N VAL A 375 15.23 51.21 153.02
CA VAL A 375 15.37 51.69 154.41
C VAL A 375 16.41 52.81 154.51
N ILE A 376 17.54 52.65 153.82
CA ILE A 376 18.61 53.65 153.77
C ILE A 376 18.15 54.93 153.04
N GLN A 377 17.36 54.80 151.97
CA GLN A 377 16.85 55.93 151.20
C GLN A 377 15.85 56.77 152.02
N LYS A 378 14.97 56.14 152.80
CA LYS A 378 14.11 56.84 153.77
C LYS A 378 14.93 57.61 154.81
N LEU A 379 15.94 56.97 155.41
CA LEU A 379 16.84 57.60 156.37
C LEU A 379 17.62 58.78 155.77
N GLN A 380 18.07 58.68 154.51
CA GLN A 380 18.78 59.78 153.82
C GLN A 380 17.84 60.93 153.43
N GLU A 381 16.57 60.65 153.09
CA GLU A 381 15.59 61.66 152.71
C GLU A 381 15.07 62.45 153.94
N GLU A 382 14.96 61.80 155.10
CA GLU A 382 14.76 62.48 156.39
C GLU A 382 15.96 63.36 156.77
N LEU A 383 17.19 62.86 156.59
CA LEU A 383 18.43 63.63 156.81
C LEU A 383 18.52 64.86 155.89
N LYS A 384 18.07 64.75 154.64
CA LYS A 384 18.06 65.85 153.67
C LYS A 384 17.01 66.91 154.01
N ASN A 385 15.78 66.48 154.31
CA ASN A 385 14.67 67.36 154.68
C ASN A 385 14.91 68.09 156.01
N THR A 386 15.46 67.42 157.02
CA THR A 386 15.81 68.06 158.31
C THR A 386 16.99 69.03 158.16
N ARG A 387 17.99 68.73 157.33
CA ARG A 387 19.14 69.62 157.07
C ARG A 387 18.75 70.86 156.25
N GLN A 388 17.73 70.78 155.40
CA GLN A 388 17.11 71.96 154.77
C GLN A 388 16.25 72.76 155.75
N LYS A 389 15.44 72.10 156.61
CA LYS A 389 14.74 72.77 157.73
C LYS A 389 15.73 73.46 158.69
N ALA A 390 16.91 72.91 158.91
CA ALA A 390 17.97 73.51 159.73
C ALA A 390 18.57 74.77 159.10
N LYS A 391 18.81 74.80 157.77
CA LYS A 391 19.23 76.03 157.07
C LYS A 391 18.14 77.10 157.11
N MET A 392 16.88 76.72 156.87
CA MET A 392 15.73 77.65 157.00
C MET A 392 15.63 78.19 158.43
N LYS A 393 15.74 77.33 159.46
CA LYS A 393 15.76 77.75 160.87
C LYS A 393 16.99 78.58 161.25
N SER A 394 18.16 78.38 160.65
CA SER A 394 19.33 79.25 160.86
C SER A 394 19.11 80.65 160.28
N THR A 395 18.36 80.77 159.19
CA THR A 395 17.99 82.07 158.60
C THR A 395 16.91 82.75 159.45
N ILE A 396 15.91 81.99 159.90
CA ILE A 396 14.87 82.48 160.82
C ILE A 396 15.46 82.83 162.19
N ALA A 397 16.49 82.12 162.67
CA ALA A 397 17.21 82.46 163.90
C ALA A 397 17.85 83.85 163.78
N ASN A 398 18.65 84.11 162.74
CA ASN A 398 19.23 85.44 162.52
C ASN A 398 18.16 86.55 162.42
N GLN A 399 16.98 86.27 161.83
CA GLN A 399 15.86 87.21 161.81
C GLN A 399 15.19 87.39 163.19
N GLN A 400 15.08 86.34 163.98
CA GLN A 400 14.56 86.40 165.36
C GLN A 400 15.58 86.99 166.34
N GLU A 401 16.87 86.96 166.04
CA GLU A 401 17.95 87.53 166.84
C GLU A 401 18.07 89.05 166.60
N GLN A 402 17.76 89.53 165.39
CA GLN A 402 17.42 90.94 165.15
C GLN A 402 16.12 91.34 165.87
N LEU A 403 15.07 90.49 165.82
CA LEU A 403 13.80 90.75 166.51
C LEU A 403 13.95 90.78 168.04
N LEU A 404 14.94 90.06 168.59
CA LEU A 404 15.34 90.12 170.00
C LEU A 404 15.96 91.47 170.37
N GLN A 405 16.81 92.04 169.51
CA GLN A 405 17.35 93.39 169.74
C GLN A 405 16.25 94.45 169.65
N GLU A 406 15.38 94.38 168.64
CA GLU A 406 14.20 95.25 168.59
C GLU A 406 13.27 95.04 169.78
N LYS A 407 13.09 93.82 170.31
CA LYS A 407 12.19 93.56 171.45
C LYS A 407 12.77 93.90 172.81
N GLN A 408 14.08 93.82 173.00
CA GLN A 408 14.75 94.32 174.20
C GLN A 408 14.68 95.85 174.22
N HIS A 409 15.06 96.50 173.13
CA HIS A 409 14.90 97.95 173.00
C HIS A 409 13.42 98.38 172.94
N LYS A 410 12.52 97.46 172.55
CA LYS A 410 11.07 97.51 172.83
C LYS A 410 10.77 97.13 174.29
N ILE A 411 11.35 97.98 175.14
CA ILE A 411 10.58 98.81 176.06
C ILE A 411 10.40 98.11 177.42
N GLU A 412 11.23 98.36 178.45
CA GLU A 412 12.21 99.45 178.71
C GLU A 412 11.56 100.85 178.86
N GLN A 413 10.98 101.47 177.82
CA GLN A 413 10.04 102.59 178.03
C GLN A 413 8.80 102.14 178.84
N LEU A 414 8.42 100.85 178.89
CA LEU A 414 7.32 100.36 179.76
C LEU A 414 7.78 100.29 181.21
N MET A 415 9.08 100.06 181.45
CA MET A 415 9.65 100.21 182.79
C MET A 415 9.73 101.69 183.19
N GLN A 416 9.90 102.61 182.23
CA GLN A 416 9.74 104.05 182.47
C GLN A 416 8.26 104.45 182.64
N GLU A 417 7.29 103.84 181.93
CA GLU A 417 5.86 104.07 182.14
C GLU A 417 5.39 103.51 183.49
N VAL A 418 5.94 102.38 183.95
CA VAL A 418 5.80 101.91 185.34
C VAL A 418 6.31 102.96 186.34
N GLN A 419 7.36 103.72 186.00
CA GLN A 419 7.89 104.77 186.87
C GLN A 419 7.04 106.07 186.80
N VAL A 420 6.60 106.48 185.61
CA VAL A 420 5.81 107.70 185.37
C VAL A 420 4.35 107.55 185.79
N LEU A 421 3.73 106.36 185.65
CA LEU A 421 2.36 106.13 186.12
C LEU A 421 2.28 105.98 187.64
N ASN A 422 3.31 105.45 188.30
CA ASN A 422 3.41 105.55 189.76
C ASN A 422 3.46 107.03 190.22
N GLN A 423 4.20 107.88 189.50
CA GLN A 423 4.21 109.33 189.77
C GLN A 423 2.87 110.01 189.44
N LYS A 424 2.19 109.64 188.34
CA LYS A 424 0.90 110.23 187.93
C LYS A 424 -0.29 109.75 188.74
N LEU A 425 -0.32 108.53 189.25
CA LEU A 425 -1.37 108.12 190.18
C LEU A 425 -1.17 108.83 191.52
N SER A 426 0.07 108.91 192.01
CA SER A 426 0.37 109.73 193.20
C SER A 426 0.14 111.23 193.00
N SER A 427 0.20 111.73 191.75
CA SER A 427 -0.25 113.10 191.43
C SER A 427 -1.77 113.21 191.31
N LYS A 428 -2.52 112.15 190.98
CA LYS A 428 -3.99 112.14 190.97
C LYS A 428 -4.64 111.87 192.32
N GLU A 429 -3.97 111.15 193.21
CA GLU A 429 -4.28 111.15 194.65
C GLU A 429 -4.22 112.61 195.16
N ARG A 430 -3.10 113.31 194.91
CA ARG A 430 -2.97 114.74 195.27
C ARG A 430 -3.88 115.68 194.48
N GLU A 431 -4.18 115.43 193.20
CA GLU A 431 -5.03 116.30 192.39
C GLU A 431 -6.54 116.09 192.64
N LEU A 432 -7.00 114.98 193.21
CA LEU A 432 -8.37 114.93 193.76
C LEU A 432 -8.43 115.57 195.14
N GLU A 433 -7.37 115.45 195.96
CA GLU A 433 -7.18 116.27 197.17
C GLU A 433 -7.14 117.79 196.87
N HIS A 434 -6.63 118.17 195.68
CA HIS A 434 -6.47 119.56 195.23
C HIS A 434 -7.50 120.05 194.19
N LEU A 435 -8.30 119.23 193.50
CA LEU A 435 -9.48 119.76 192.76
C LEU A 435 -10.59 120.13 193.74
N ASN A 436 -10.62 119.43 194.88
CA ASN A 436 -11.18 119.83 196.18
C ASN A 436 -10.60 121.17 196.74
N GLN A 437 -9.60 121.77 196.09
CA GLN A 437 -9.14 123.15 196.33
C GLN A 437 -9.29 124.07 195.09
N SER A 438 -8.87 123.68 193.88
CA SER A 438 -8.84 124.58 192.72
C SER A 438 -10.21 124.91 192.12
N LEU A 439 -11.29 124.24 192.54
CA LEU A 439 -12.65 124.75 192.32
C LEU A 439 -12.87 126.14 192.97
N GLN A 440 -11.93 126.60 193.80
CA GLN A 440 -11.87 127.93 194.42
C GLN A 440 -11.15 129.00 193.55
N THR A 441 -10.62 128.73 192.33
CA THR A 441 -9.65 129.67 191.65
C THR A 441 -9.71 129.93 190.11
N SER A 442 -10.60 129.30 189.33
CA SER A 442 -10.70 129.27 187.82
C SER A 442 -10.00 130.32 186.88
N ASN A 443 -9.19 129.85 185.89
CA ASN A 443 -8.59 130.63 184.75
C ASN A 443 -8.06 129.80 183.51
N ALA A 444 -7.48 130.42 182.43
CA ALA A 444 -7.13 129.76 181.11
C ALA A 444 -5.97 130.37 180.24
N LYS A 445 -5.55 129.73 179.10
CA LYS A 445 -4.44 130.16 178.14
C LYS A 445 -4.54 129.57 176.69
N LEU A 446 -3.72 130.02 175.69
CA LEU A 446 -3.73 129.61 174.23
C LEU A 446 -2.33 129.68 173.49
N GLU A 447 -2.15 129.17 172.24
CA GLU A 447 -0.85 129.02 171.46
C GLU A 447 -0.99 129.04 169.88
N GLU A 448 0.10 128.99 169.05
CA GLU A 448 0.11 129.02 167.54
C GLU A 448 1.39 128.43 166.80
N ASN A 449 1.45 128.27 165.44
CA ASN A 449 2.56 127.60 164.68
C ASN A 449 2.84 127.97 163.15
N GLN A 450 3.00 127.00 162.20
CA GLN A 450 3.10 127.03 160.69
C GLN A 450 4.43 127.38 159.92
N LYS A 451 4.58 126.95 158.62
CA LYS A 451 5.34 127.52 157.41
C LYS A 451 6.29 126.53 156.61
N VAL A 452 6.41 126.60 155.23
CA VAL A 452 7.25 125.69 154.33
C VAL A 452 7.45 126.16 152.84
N LEU A 453 8.49 125.68 152.07
CA LEU A 453 8.84 125.87 150.60
C LEU A 453 9.74 124.67 150.03
N GLU A 454 10.31 124.45 148.81
CA GLU A 454 10.35 124.99 147.38
C GLU A 454 11.13 124.05 146.34
N SER A 455 10.95 124.18 144.99
CA SER A 455 11.88 123.91 143.80
C SER A 455 12.40 122.47 143.40
N ASN A 456 13.01 122.10 142.22
CA ASN A 456 13.16 122.54 140.78
C ASN A 456 13.78 121.41 139.82
N GLN A 457 13.77 121.47 138.44
CA GLN A 457 14.45 120.48 137.47
C GLN A 457 14.46 120.85 135.92
N GLN A 458 15.43 120.38 135.06
CA GLN A 458 15.55 120.62 133.56
C GLN A 458 16.34 119.55 132.66
N LEU A 459 16.44 119.74 131.30
CA LEU A 459 17.33 119.13 130.21
C LEU A 459 17.08 117.65 129.67
N ILE A 460 17.56 117.05 128.53
CA ILE A 460 18.14 117.31 127.13
C ILE A 460 18.34 115.92 126.34
N ASN A 461 18.81 115.55 125.09
CA ASN A 461 19.44 116.06 123.79
C ASN A 461 19.48 114.97 122.60
N TRP A 462 19.92 115.33 121.35
CA TRP A 462 20.64 114.55 120.25
C TRP A 462 20.00 113.82 118.99
N LEU A 463 20.82 113.23 118.06
CA LEU A 463 20.59 112.75 116.62
C LEU A 463 21.29 111.36 116.28
N ASN A 464 21.51 110.72 115.07
CA ASN A 464 21.39 110.82 113.56
C ASN A 464 21.41 109.34 112.93
N LYS A 465 21.65 108.81 111.68
CA LYS A 465 21.97 109.01 110.19
C LYS A 465 21.74 107.58 109.47
N GLU A 466 21.96 107.06 108.22
CA GLU A 466 22.25 107.27 106.73
C GLU A 466 22.01 105.88 105.96
N LEU A 467 22.31 105.38 104.71
CA LEU A 467 22.88 105.67 103.33
C LEU A 467 22.53 104.47 102.31
N ASN A 468 22.68 104.51 100.95
CA ASN A 468 22.40 103.37 99.98
C ASN A 468 22.98 103.42 98.48
N GLU A 469 23.01 102.30 97.68
CA GLU A 469 23.33 102.14 96.19
C GLU A 469 22.52 100.97 95.47
N MET A 470 22.71 100.25 94.31
CA MET A 470 23.60 100.04 93.09
C MET A 470 22.84 99.19 91.96
N GLN A 471 23.25 99.08 90.65
CA GLN A 471 22.71 98.08 89.62
C GLN A 471 23.48 97.84 88.25
N LEU A 472 23.20 96.73 87.49
CA LEU A 472 23.67 96.24 86.13
C LEU A 472 22.71 95.12 85.54
N SER A 473 22.73 94.44 84.35
CA SER A 473 23.18 94.43 82.89
C SER A 473 22.46 93.20 82.17
N SER A 474 22.55 92.65 80.92
CA SER A 474 23.14 92.74 79.52
C SER A 474 22.22 91.86 78.54
N HIS A 475 22.41 91.39 77.27
CA HIS A 475 23.42 91.32 76.16
C HIS A 475 22.81 91.56 74.72
N ILE A 476 22.60 90.73 73.63
CA ILE A 476 22.87 89.33 73.11
C ILE A 476 22.73 89.24 71.52
N ILE A 477 22.95 88.06 70.86
CA ILE A 477 22.60 87.66 69.42
C ILE A 477 23.46 88.31 68.26
N SER A 478 23.08 88.19 66.95
CA SER A 478 23.94 88.41 65.76
C SER A 478 23.48 89.49 64.72
N LYS A 479 24.41 90.41 64.36
CA LYS A 479 24.46 91.31 63.14
C LYS A 479 23.27 92.30 62.91
N PRO A 480 23.35 93.33 62.01
CA PRO A 480 24.48 93.95 61.30
C PRO A 480 24.68 95.47 61.65
N TRP A 481 24.71 96.41 60.69
CA TRP A 481 25.51 97.67 60.76
C TRP A 481 24.72 99.01 60.83
N LYS A 482 24.99 99.82 61.88
CA LYS A 482 24.91 101.31 62.06
C LYS A 482 23.79 102.18 61.41
N SER A 483 22.99 102.80 62.31
CA SER A 483 22.61 104.26 62.42
C SER A 483 22.09 105.03 61.19
N SER A 484 21.00 105.82 61.25
CA SER A 484 20.69 106.85 62.26
C SER A 484 19.28 107.48 62.08
N PHE A 485 18.88 108.41 62.98
CA PHE A 485 17.69 109.29 62.93
C PHE A 485 16.29 108.60 63.20
N PRO A 486 15.17 109.35 63.43
CA PRO A 486 14.91 110.00 64.73
C PRO A 486 13.42 110.05 65.19
N LEU A 487 13.15 110.65 66.38
CA LEU A 487 11.84 111.15 66.87
C LEU A 487 10.70 110.11 67.03
N ALA A 488 9.75 110.23 67.98
CA ALA A 488 9.58 111.14 69.12
C ALA A 488 8.77 110.42 70.22
N THR A 489 8.78 110.93 71.47
CA THR A 489 8.04 110.35 72.60
C THR A 489 7.46 111.40 73.54
N GLU A 490 6.46 111.02 74.33
CA GLU A 490 5.86 111.79 75.43
C GLU A 490 6.06 111.02 76.75
N LYS A 491 6.42 111.59 77.91
CA LYS A 491 6.71 112.98 78.39
C LYS A 491 7.69 112.85 79.60
N ARG A 492 8.50 113.83 80.03
CA ARG A 492 8.98 115.09 79.43
C ARG A 492 10.44 115.37 79.87
N ASP A 493 10.84 115.39 81.14
CA ASP A 493 10.45 116.38 82.19
C ASP A 493 11.71 116.91 82.94
N HIS A 494 11.65 118.09 83.59
CA HIS A 494 12.83 118.90 83.98
C HIS A 494 12.59 119.98 85.07
N SER A 495 13.71 120.35 85.73
CA SER A 495 14.16 121.70 86.12
C SER A 495 13.44 122.54 87.21
N ALA A 496 14.16 123.57 87.67
CA ALA A 496 13.70 124.63 88.58
C ALA A 496 13.86 126.02 87.93
N SER A 497 13.05 127.00 88.36
CA SER A 497 13.26 128.44 88.15
C SER A 497 12.41 129.27 89.13
N SER A 498 12.84 130.52 89.35
CA SER A 498 12.02 131.68 89.81
C SER A 498 10.95 131.43 90.90
N THR A 499 11.16 131.88 92.13
CA THR A 499 10.76 133.24 92.60
C THR A 499 9.24 133.44 92.73
N ILE A 500 8.82 133.82 93.95
CA ILE A 500 7.53 134.43 94.36
C ILE A 500 6.33 133.48 94.63
N GLU A 501 6.18 133.21 95.94
CA GLU A 501 4.97 133.35 96.77
C GLU A 501 3.75 132.40 96.73
N LYS A 502 3.31 132.06 97.95
CA LYS A 502 1.92 131.84 98.45
C LYS A 502 1.15 130.63 97.85
N SER A 503 0.30 129.93 98.61
CA SER A 503 -0.02 129.97 100.05
C SER A 503 -0.58 128.58 100.42
N ALA A 504 0.04 127.83 101.33
CA ALA A 504 -0.19 127.85 102.78
C ALA A 504 -1.45 127.09 103.23
N LYS A 505 -1.28 126.28 104.29
CA LYS A 505 -2.32 125.70 105.16
C LYS A 505 -3.18 124.55 104.55
N ASN A 506 -3.81 123.67 105.35
CA ASN A 506 -3.88 123.65 106.82
C ASN A 506 -3.86 122.23 107.42
N ASP A 507 -3.70 122.20 108.75
CA ASP A 507 -4.01 121.14 109.70
C ASP A 507 -5.18 120.21 109.29
N ASN A 508 -4.96 118.90 109.37
CA ASN A 508 -5.47 118.05 110.46
C ASN A 508 -4.83 116.63 110.29
N SER A 509 -4.37 115.91 111.32
CA SER A 509 -5.02 115.52 112.57
C SER A 509 -6.19 114.56 112.37
N LEU A 510 -5.94 113.25 112.55
CA LEU A 510 -6.74 112.29 113.35
C LEU A 510 -6.52 110.83 112.90
N LYS A 511 -6.25 109.98 113.90
CA LYS A 511 -6.59 108.54 114.01
C LYS A 511 -6.09 107.60 112.90
#